data_AF-A0A9D1WKY8-F1
#
_entry.id   AF-A0A9D1WKY8-F1
#
_cell.length_a   1.000
_cell.length_b   1.000
_cell.length_c   1.000
_cell.angle_alpha   90.00
_cell.angle_beta   90.00
_cell.angle_gamma   90.00
#
_symmetry.space_group_name_H-M   'P 1'
#
loop_
_entity.id
_entity.type
_entity.pdbx_description
1 polymer ?
#
loop_
_entity_poly.entity_id
_entity_poly.type
_entity_poly.pdbx_seq_one_letter_code
_entity_poly.pdbx_strand_id
1 'polypeptide(L)'
;QDNAATRNSLTHEYRRLYELFEARDNDALMDASSTMIQELAQASGEPEAYVRHRASFNMFFNSPEVFQLNDFPEDPMTLNLGAHNRVAWLTTQGVNVPIRFNHVKDEGVSSKVRLYFIHRNGQWEICR
;
A
#
# COMPACT_ATOMS: atom_id res chain seq x y z
N GLN A 1 19.47 5.72 -12.41
CA GLN A 1 19.12 6.41 -13.66
C GLN A 1 17.69 6.89 -13.51
N ASP A 2 17.41 8.11 -13.99
CA ASP A 2 16.14 8.79 -13.79
C ASP A 2 14.96 7.91 -14.26
N ASN A 3 14.02 7.73 -13.35
CA ASN A 3 13.24 6.53 -13.17
C ASN A 3 11.77 6.80 -13.51
N ALA A 4 11.51 7.75 -14.42
CA ALA A 4 10.17 8.22 -14.75
C ALA A 4 9.26 7.07 -15.20
N ALA A 5 9.78 6.13 -15.99
CA ALA A 5 9.05 4.92 -16.38
C ALA A 5 8.67 4.07 -15.16
N THR A 6 9.61 3.80 -14.25
CA THR A 6 9.37 3.04 -13.02
C THR A 6 8.44 3.77 -12.07
N ARG A 7 8.60 5.09 -11.90
CA ARG A 7 7.69 5.93 -11.10
C ARG A 7 6.27 5.87 -11.68
N ASN A 8 6.11 6.01 -12.99
CA ASN A 8 4.81 5.99 -13.64
C ASN A 8 4.18 4.60 -13.56
N SER A 9 4.96 3.55 -13.76
CA SER A 9 4.53 2.16 -13.58
C SER A 9 4.09 1.89 -12.14
N LEU A 10 4.88 2.30 -11.15
CA LEU A 10 4.55 2.15 -9.74
C LEU A 10 3.35 3.04 -9.36
N THR A 11 3.21 4.22 -9.96
CA THR A 11 2.03 5.09 -9.79
C THR A 11 0.76 4.41 -10.28
N HIS A 12 0.84 3.71 -11.42
CA HIS A 12 -0.28 2.94 -11.94
C HIS A 12 -0.67 1.81 -10.98
N GLU A 13 0.31 1.11 -10.41
CA GLU A 13 0.04 0.09 -9.39
C GLU A 13 -0.60 0.68 -8.13
N TYR A 14 -0.10 1.82 -7.63
CA TYR A 14 -0.74 2.52 -6.52
C TYR A 14 -2.18 2.95 -6.81
N ARG A 15 -2.49 3.36 -8.05
CA ARG A 15 -3.85 3.69 -8.48
C ARG A 15 -4.76 2.46 -8.51
N ARG A 16 -4.27 1.35 -9.07
CA ARG A 16 -4.98 0.06 -9.05
C ARG A 16 -5.33 -0.34 -7.62
N LEU A 17 -4.39 -0.24 -6.69
CA LEU A 17 -4.62 -0.55 -5.28
C LEU A 17 -5.61 0.45 -4.64
N TYR A 18 -5.50 1.74 -4.97
CA TYR A 18 -6.43 2.77 -4.48
C TYR A 18 -7.88 2.47 -4.88
N GLU A 19 -8.13 2.04 -6.12
CA GLU A 19 -9.46 1.63 -6.58
C GLU A 19 -10.03 0.48 -5.72
N LEU A 20 -9.19 -0.46 -5.27
CA LEU A 20 -9.60 -1.52 -4.35
C LEU A 20 -9.93 -0.99 -2.94
N PHE A 21 -9.17 -0.01 -2.45
CA PHE A 21 -9.49 0.68 -1.18
C PHE A 21 -10.81 1.46 -1.27
N GLU A 22 -11.06 2.13 -2.39
CA GLU A 22 -12.31 2.87 -2.64
C GLU A 22 -13.51 1.90 -2.73
N ALA A 23 -13.34 0.77 -3.41
CA ALA A 23 -14.32 -0.31 -3.49
C ALA A 23 -14.48 -1.11 -2.17
N ARG A 24 -13.58 -0.89 -1.20
CA ARG A 24 -13.50 -1.64 0.06
C ARG A 24 -13.31 -3.15 -0.15
N ASP A 25 -12.64 -3.54 -1.23
CA ASP A 25 -12.40 -4.94 -1.59
C ASP A 25 -11.16 -5.47 -0.84
N ASN A 26 -11.39 -5.88 0.42
CA ASN A 26 -10.32 -6.40 1.25
C ASN A 26 -9.73 -7.71 0.70
N ASP A 27 -10.53 -8.57 0.07
CA ASP A 27 -10.03 -9.84 -0.44
C ASP A 27 -9.06 -9.61 -1.61
N ALA A 28 -9.41 -8.72 -2.54
CA ALA A 28 -8.51 -8.34 -3.62
C ALA A 28 -7.22 -7.65 -3.10
N LEU A 29 -7.31 -6.83 -2.04
CA LEU A 29 -6.14 -6.22 -1.40
C LEU A 29 -5.24 -7.25 -0.72
N MET A 30 -5.83 -8.28 -0.10
CA MET A 30 -5.08 -9.37 0.49
C MET A 30 -4.44 -10.27 -0.58
N ASP A 31 -5.09 -10.46 -1.73
CA ASP A 31 -4.52 -11.19 -2.86
C ASP A 31 -3.35 -10.41 -3.49
N ALA A 32 -3.47 -9.09 -3.63
CA ALA A 32 -2.37 -8.21 -4.04
C ALA A 32 -1.19 -8.23 -3.04
N SER A 33 -1.46 -8.57 -1.79
CA SER A 33 -0.47 -8.68 -0.70
C SER A 33 0.04 -10.11 -0.48
N SER A 34 -0.30 -11.06 -1.37
CA SER A 34 -0.03 -12.49 -1.19
C SER A 34 1.45 -12.82 -0.99
N THR A 35 2.36 -12.23 -1.77
CA THR A 35 3.82 -12.44 -1.58
C THR A 35 4.24 -12.07 -0.16
N MET A 36 3.90 -10.86 0.31
CA MET A 36 4.21 -10.42 1.68
C MET A 36 3.60 -11.37 2.74
N ILE A 37 2.36 -11.80 2.55
CA ILE A 37 1.67 -12.71 3.48
C ILE A 37 2.37 -14.06 3.56
N GLN A 38 2.71 -14.66 2.42
CA GLN A 38 3.38 -15.96 2.34
C GLN A 38 4.78 -15.90 2.95
N GLU A 39 5.57 -14.89 2.59
CA GLU A 39 6.93 -14.70 3.13
C GLU A 39 6.88 -14.47 4.66
N LEU A 40 5.93 -13.68 5.16
CA LEU A 40 5.78 -13.44 6.59
C LEU A 40 5.28 -14.68 7.36
N ALA A 41 4.34 -15.44 6.80
CA ALA A 41 3.89 -16.71 7.39
C ALA A 41 5.04 -17.70 7.50
N GLN A 42 5.83 -17.85 6.43
CA GLN A 42 7.03 -18.69 6.45
C GLN A 42 8.05 -18.22 7.49
N ALA A 43 8.32 -16.92 7.57
CA ALA A 43 9.32 -16.37 8.49
C ALA A 43 8.88 -16.44 9.97
N SER A 44 7.59 -16.30 10.25
CA SER A 44 7.02 -16.31 11.60
C SER A 44 6.65 -17.71 12.11
N GLY A 45 6.46 -18.68 11.20
CA GLY A 45 5.93 -20.00 11.52
C GLY A 45 4.41 -20.02 11.78
N GLU A 46 3.72 -18.91 11.50
CA GLU A 46 2.27 -18.78 11.66
C GLU A 46 1.51 -19.28 10.42
N PRO A 47 0.26 -19.74 10.56
CA PRO A 47 -0.57 -20.08 9.41
C PRO A 47 -0.82 -18.87 8.50
N GLU A 48 -0.73 -19.05 7.17
CA GLU A 48 -1.00 -17.97 6.19
C GLU A 48 -2.36 -17.30 6.40
N ALA A 49 -3.40 -18.08 6.73
CA ALA A 49 -4.74 -17.54 7.00
C ALA A 49 -4.74 -16.56 8.19
N TYR A 50 -3.94 -16.84 9.23
CA TYR A 50 -3.79 -15.94 10.37
C TYR A 50 -3.05 -14.65 9.97
N VAL A 51 -1.97 -14.77 9.20
CA VAL A 51 -1.21 -13.61 8.70
C VAL A 51 -2.07 -12.75 7.78
N ARG A 52 -2.82 -13.36 6.85
CA ARG A 52 -3.79 -12.69 5.97
C ARG A 52 -4.82 -11.91 6.78
N HIS A 53 -5.40 -12.53 7.81
CA HIS A 53 -6.35 -11.84 8.68
C HIS A 53 -5.74 -10.61 9.36
N ARG A 54 -4.50 -10.72 9.86
CA ARG A 54 -3.80 -9.61 10.53
C ARG A 54 -3.32 -8.51 9.58
N ALA A 55 -3.01 -8.85 8.33
CA ALA A 55 -2.65 -7.89 7.31
C ALA A 55 -3.86 -7.13 6.74
N SER A 56 -5.09 -7.59 7.03
CA SER A 56 -6.32 -7.03 6.46
C SER A 56 -6.53 -5.54 6.75
N PHE A 57 -7.18 -4.88 5.81
CA PHE A 57 -7.54 -3.46 5.87
C PHE A 57 -8.97 -3.24 6.39
N ASN A 58 -9.64 -4.30 6.86
CA ASN A 58 -11.02 -4.27 7.35
C ASN A 58 -11.27 -3.22 8.44
N MET A 59 -10.27 -2.88 9.26
CA MET A 59 -10.40 -1.78 10.24
C MET A 59 -10.80 -0.45 9.57
N PHE A 60 -10.24 -0.14 8.40
CA PHE A 60 -10.58 1.09 7.68
C PHE A 60 -11.97 1.04 7.05
N PHE A 61 -12.43 -0.14 6.65
CA PHE A 61 -13.71 -0.31 5.94
C PHE A 61 -14.91 -0.47 6.88
N ASN A 62 -14.69 -1.07 8.05
CA ASN A 62 -15.75 -1.37 9.01
C ASN A 62 -16.05 -0.20 9.96
N SER A 63 -15.25 0.86 9.93
CA SER A 63 -15.41 2.04 10.79
C SER A 63 -15.36 3.35 9.98
N PRO A 64 -16.30 3.55 9.03
CA PRO A 64 -16.34 4.75 8.17
C PRO A 64 -16.59 6.05 8.94
N GLU A 65 -17.14 5.97 10.16
CA GLU A 65 -17.29 7.09 11.09
C GLU A 65 -15.98 7.48 11.80
N VAL A 66 -14.95 6.64 11.66
CA VAL A 66 -13.60 6.88 12.19
C VAL A 66 -12.62 7.18 11.06
N PHE A 67 -12.65 6.40 9.98
CA PHE A 67 -11.70 6.49 8.88
C PHE A 67 -12.38 6.86 7.57
N GLN A 68 -11.88 7.90 6.92
CA GLN A 68 -12.30 8.30 5.58
C GLN A 68 -11.11 8.26 4.63
N LEU A 69 -11.22 7.51 3.54
CA LEU A 69 -10.20 7.47 2.49
C LEU A 69 -10.03 8.87 1.89
N ASN A 70 -8.80 9.36 1.83
CA ASN A 70 -8.47 10.62 1.17
C ASN A 70 -8.33 10.41 -0.32
N ASP A 71 -8.60 11.46 -1.10
CA ASP A 71 -8.34 11.47 -2.54
C ASP A 71 -6.90 11.05 -2.87
N PHE A 72 -6.77 10.30 -3.98
CA PHE A 72 -5.47 9.94 -4.50
C PHE A 72 -4.70 11.21 -4.91
N PRO A 73 -3.40 11.33 -4.57
CA PRO A 73 -2.65 12.54 -4.87
C PRO A 73 -2.59 12.87 -6.37
N GLU A 74 -2.89 14.12 -6.71
CA GLU A 74 -2.72 14.66 -8.07
C GLU A 74 -1.29 15.13 -8.35
N ASP A 75 -0.58 15.57 -7.30
CA ASP A 75 0.81 16.04 -7.39
C ASP A 75 1.78 14.93 -7.83
N PRO A 76 2.87 15.27 -8.54
CA PRO A 76 3.92 14.32 -8.88
C PRO A 76 4.50 13.66 -7.62
N MET A 77 4.32 12.35 -7.51
CA MET A 77 4.93 11.58 -6.43
C MET A 77 6.44 11.44 -6.63
N THR A 78 7.17 11.40 -5.52
CA THR A 78 8.60 11.12 -5.50
C THR A 78 8.80 9.62 -5.43
N LEU A 79 9.62 9.09 -6.34
CA LEU A 79 10.05 7.70 -6.27
C LEU A 79 11.24 7.57 -5.30
N ASN A 80 11.12 6.62 -4.38
CA ASN A 80 12.16 6.25 -3.46
C ASN A 80 12.60 4.82 -3.74
N LEU A 81 13.91 4.57 -3.60
CA LEU A 81 14.52 3.27 -3.81
C LEU A 81 15.33 2.90 -2.57
N GLY A 82 15.27 1.62 -2.19
CA GLY A 82 16.00 1.06 -1.05
C GLY A 82 16.57 -0.32 -1.36
N ALA A 83 17.33 -0.86 -0.42
CA ALA A 83 17.93 -2.20 -0.51
C ALA A 83 18.68 -2.46 -1.84
N HIS A 84 19.56 -1.53 -2.22
CA HIS A 84 20.28 -1.53 -3.50
C HIS A 84 19.34 -1.49 -4.72
N ASN A 85 18.35 -0.59 -4.69
CA ASN A 85 17.33 -0.39 -5.74
C ASN A 85 16.40 -1.58 -5.99
N ARG A 86 16.32 -2.55 -5.07
CA ARG A 86 15.42 -3.70 -5.18
C ARG A 86 14.03 -3.43 -4.62
N VAL A 87 13.93 -2.49 -3.68
CA VAL A 87 12.67 -2.09 -3.05
C VAL A 87 12.34 -0.67 -3.49
N ALA A 88 11.09 -0.43 -3.85
CA ALA A 88 10.58 0.86 -4.29
C ALA A 88 9.33 1.26 -3.51
N TRP A 89 9.15 2.57 -3.29
CA TRP A 89 7.91 3.14 -2.75
C TRP A 89 7.75 4.59 -3.21
N LEU A 90 6.50 5.07 -3.22
CA LEU A 90 6.18 6.45 -3.58
C LEU A 90 5.91 7.28 -2.33
N THR A 91 6.34 8.53 -2.36
CA THR A 91 5.97 9.55 -1.36
C THR A 91 5.44 10.80 -2.01
N THR A 92 4.59 11.53 -1.29
CA THR A 92 4.15 12.89 -1.57
C THR A 92 4.79 13.83 -0.54
N GLN A 93 4.97 15.10 -0.92
CA GLN A 93 5.52 16.21 -0.13
C GLN A 93 6.11 15.81 1.24
N GLY A 94 7.35 15.29 1.23
CA GLY A 94 8.17 15.08 2.43
C GLY A 94 8.07 13.71 3.13
N VAL A 95 6.88 13.18 3.45
CA VAL A 95 6.75 11.91 4.22
C VAL A 95 5.40 11.19 3.99
N ASN A 96 4.52 11.73 3.14
CA ASN A 96 3.17 11.20 3.00
C ASN A 96 3.14 10.08 1.96
N VAL A 97 2.42 8.99 2.25
CA VAL A 97 2.22 7.88 1.31
C VAL A 97 0.96 8.11 0.47
N PRO A 98 0.83 7.47 -0.71
CA PRO A 98 -0.29 7.75 -1.61
C PRO A 98 -1.67 7.38 -1.04
N ILE A 99 -1.74 6.36 -0.21
CA ILE A 99 -3.00 5.84 0.35
C ILE A 99 -3.12 6.23 1.82
N ARG A 100 -4.12 7.06 2.15
CA ARG A 100 -4.30 7.67 3.47
C ARG A 100 -5.76 7.67 3.89
N PHE A 101 -5.99 7.57 5.19
CA PHE A 101 -7.30 7.69 5.81
C PHE A 101 -7.27 8.79 6.85
N ASN A 102 -8.05 9.86 6.65
CA ASN A 102 -8.28 10.88 7.66
C ASN A 102 -9.09 10.29 8.82
N HIS A 103 -8.80 10.79 10.03
CA HIS A 103 -9.60 10.49 11.22
C HIS A 103 -10.74 11.51 11.28
N VAL A 104 -11.99 11.05 11.12
CA VAL A 104 -13.16 11.95 10.95
C VAL A 104 -13.35 12.90 12.13
N LYS A 105 -12.93 12.49 13.34
CA LYS A 105 -13.11 13.28 14.58
C LYS A 105 -11.86 14.08 14.99
N ASP A 106 -10.71 13.81 14.38
CA ASP A 106 -9.43 14.39 14.77
C ASP A 106 -8.80 15.12 13.58
N GLU A 107 -9.05 16.43 13.51
CA GLU A 107 -8.56 17.27 12.43
C GLU A 107 -7.03 17.19 12.31
N GLY A 108 -6.55 16.97 11.09
CA GLY A 108 -5.11 16.86 10.79
C GLY A 108 -4.49 15.50 11.14
N VAL A 109 -5.24 14.55 11.69
CA VAL A 109 -4.76 13.19 11.96
C VAL A 109 -5.13 12.25 10.82
N SER A 110 -4.14 11.49 10.34
CA SER A 110 -4.34 10.50 9.26
C SER A 110 -3.58 9.21 9.52
N SER A 111 -4.23 8.08 9.27
CA SER A 111 -3.59 6.78 9.11
C SER A 111 -2.98 6.67 7.70
N LYS A 112 -1.79 6.09 7.62
CA LYS A 112 -0.99 6.00 6.39
C LYS A 112 -0.75 4.53 6.04
N VAL A 113 -1.16 4.11 4.85
CA VAL A 113 -0.87 2.77 4.33
C VAL A 113 0.49 2.80 3.63
N ARG A 114 1.53 2.29 4.31
CA ARG A 114 2.90 2.30 3.80
C ARG A 114 3.18 1.00 3.06
N LEU A 115 3.23 1.07 1.73
CA LEU A 115 3.50 -0.08 0.88
C LEU A 115 4.89 0.02 0.26
N TYR A 116 5.63 -1.08 0.33
CA TYR A 116 6.91 -1.27 -0.29
C TYR A 116 6.81 -2.38 -1.32
N PHE A 117 7.44 -2.15 -2.47
CA PHE A 117 7.30 -3.02 -3.61
C PHE A 117 8.63 -3.57 -4.06
N ILE A 118 8.62 -4.81 -4.52
CA ILE A 118 9.66 -5.38 -5.37
C ILE A 118 9.10 -5.54 -6.78
N HIS A 119 9.98 -5.48 -7.78
CA HIS A 119 9.59 -5.73 -9.17
C HIS A 119 10.11 -7.11 -9.59
N ARG A 120 9.19 -8.05 -9.85
CA ARG A 120 9.51 -9.45 -10.21
C ARG A 120 8.68 -9.85 -11.41
N ASN A 121 9.30 -10.49 -12.40
CA ASN A 121 8.62 -10.98 -13.62
C ASN A 121 7.77 -9.92 -14.35
N GLY A 122 8.19 -8.64 -14.31
CA GLY A 122 7.45 -7.55 -14.96
C GLY A 122 6.23 -7.04 -14.18
N GLN A 123 6.06 -7.45 -12.92
CA GLN A 123 4.96 -7.06 -12.05
C GLN A 123 5.50 -6.47 -10.73
N TRP A 124 4.71 -5.59 -10.14
CA TRP A 124 4.96 -5.09 -8.79
C TRP A 124 4.33 -6.03 -7.77
N GLU A 125 5.10 -6.44 -6.77
CA GLU A 125 4.62 -7.25 -5.66
C GLU A 125 4.82 -6.48 -4.36
N ILE A 126 3.80 -6.42 -3.50
CA ILE A 126 3.93 -5.84 -2.16
C ILE A 126 4.81 -6.78 -1.33
N CYS A 127 5.89 -6.23 -0.75
CA CYS A 127 6.80 -6.94 0.13
C CYS A 127 6.75 -6.45 1.59
N ARG A 128 6.11 -5.31 1.85
CA ARG A 128 5.89 -4.74 3.20
C ARG A 128 4.82 -3.66 3.18
#